data_AF-G4Z0W7-F1
#
_entry.id   AF-G4Z0W7-F1
#
_cell.length_a   1.000
_cell.length_b   1.000
_cell.length_c   1.000
_cell.angle_alpha   90.00
_cell.angle_beta   90.00
_cell.angle_gamma   90.00
#
_symmetry.space_group_name_H-M   'P 1'
#
loop_
_entity.id
_entity.type
_entity.pdbx_description
1 polymer ?
#
loop_
_entity_poly.entity_id
_entity_poly.type
_entity_poly.pdbx_seq_one_letter_code
_entity_poly.pdbx_strand_id
1 'polypeptide(L)'
;IDDESSMWQVEADLHTPGFLDKARHLLILWQFQQRISLEDVGFRGGGVESCVRSHWLELVAALRTSPPRISTEVIMESFLIDIFEQTSIWRSSGERSDVLNREKTAVQVAAKLFLRGLFSGRVKDLFRSAIQVEATTASTRQLHDCFVSLVLELYNYICCVLEGMTVGSNGAEPERSDASLMALLDDILSLVYGCARFGELRRRISALLMDTSTPASLTATLNRVFQEFTGHVYRATTASAVSTIRSHQLATRRKHNTVQSSWSRRWLLEPGSVEIVDLRTNNHDDHVALRLVDVAQVLCEFGCVDVAADAEMFSVLLHTGVLFSENESAMCTEIILDGQRHINCGQSSALLSILAGRRCAGEYAGSLSDDGRSLHLDYFYQE
;
A
#
# COMPACT_ATOMS: atom_id res chain seq x y z
N ILE A 1 -26.71 20.91 6.71
CA ILE A 1 -26.28 20.43 5.37
C ILE A 1 -25.39 19.20 5.61
N ASP A 2 -25.91 18.16 6.28
CA ASP A 2 -25.09 17.03 6.76
C ASP A 2 -25.80 15.66 6.68
N ASP A 3 -27.03 15.60 6.16
CA ASP A 3 -27.86 14.39 6.23
C ASP A 3 -27.64 13.41 5.05
N GLU A 4 -27.06 13.88 3.94
CA GLU A 4 -26.73 13.02 2.78
C GLU A 4 -25.42 12.24 2.98
N SER A 5 -24.53 12.71 3.86
CA SER A 5 -23.24 12.09 4.14
C SER A 5 -23.37 10.70 4.78
N SER A 6 -24.44 10.46 5.56
CA SER A 6 -24.64 9.20 6.28
C SER A 6 -25.58 8.19 5.62
N MET A 7 -26.40 8.60 4.63
CA MET A 7 -27.43 7.70 4.07
C MET A 7 -26.95 6.77 2.96
N TRP A 8 -25.92 7.14 2.19
CA TRP A 8 -25.48 6.33 1.04
C TRP A 8 -24.98 4.94 1.44
N GLN A 9 -24.42 4.80 2.65
CA GLN A 9 -23.92 3.52 3.17
C GLN A 9 -25.06 2.55 3.50
N VAL A 10 -26.16 3.09 4.04
CA VAL A 10 -27.38 2.31 4.32
C VAL A 10 -28.06 1.93 3.03
N GLU A 11 -28.15 2.84 2.05
CA GLU A 11 -28.67 2.53 0.72
C GLU A 11 -27.81 1.46 0.02
N ALA A 12 -26.48 1.55 0.11
CA ALA A 12 -25.57 0.56 -0.43
C ALA A 12 -25.75 -0.83 0.22
N ASP A 13 -25.94 -0.90 1.54
CA ASP A 13 -26.17 -2.16 2.25
C ASP A 13 -27.54 -2.78 1.94
N LEU A 14 -28.57 -1.94 1.72
CA LEU A 14 -29.88 -2.41 1.25
C LEU A 14 -29.81 -3.02 -0.15
N HIS A 15 -29.01 -2.44 -1.04
CA HIS A 15 -28.82 -2.95 -2.40
C HIS A 15 -27.83 -4.13 -2.46
N THR A 16 -26.86 -4.15 -1.56
CA THR A 16 -25.82 -5.18 -1.49
C THR A 16 -25.67 -5.68 -0.05
N PRO A 17 -26.52 -6.65 0.36
CA PRO A 17 -26.57 -7.12 1.75
C PRO A 17 -25.21 -7.60 2.25
N GLY A 18 -24.80 -7.11 3.42
CA GLY A 18 -23.55 -7.47 4.07
C GLY A 18 -22.35 -6.62 3.66
N PHE A 19 -22.57 -5.55 2.88
CA PHE A 19 -21.54 -4.56 2.56
C PHE A 19 -20.95 -3.96 3.84
N LEU A 20 -21.79 -3.52 4.78
CA LEU A 20 -21.32 -2.87 6.01
C LEU A 20 -20.48 -3.80 6.89
N ASP A 21 -20.87 -5.07 6.98
CA ASP A 21 -20.13 -6.07 7.76
C ASP A 21 -18.78 -6.37 7.12
N LYS A 22 -18.74 -6.61 5.80
CA LYS A 22 -17.50 -6.83 5.05
C LYS A 22 -16.57 -5.62 5.13
N ALA A 23 -17.12 -4.41 5.02
CA ALA A 23 -16.35 -3.18 5.16
C ALA A 23 -15.79 -3.03 6.59
N ARG A 24 -16.57 -3.35 7.62
CA ARG A 24 -16.12 -3.35 9.02
C ARG A 24 -14.96 -4.33 9.24
N HIS A 25 -15.05 -5.54 8.69
CA HIS A 25 -14.00 -6.56 8.78
C HIS A 25 -12.67 -6.06 8.18
N LEU A 26 -12.74 -5.45 6.99
CA LEU A 26 -11.56 -4.87 6.34
C LEU A 26 -10.98 -3.72 7.15
N LEU A 27 -11.82 -2.82 7.67
CA LEU A 27 -11.37 -1.71 8.51
C LEU A 27 -10.65 -2.19 9.78
N ILE A 28 -11.13 -3.24 10.43
CA ILE A 28 -10.46 -3.84 11.60
C ILE A 28 -9.08 -4.36 11.20
N LEU A 29 -9.00 -5.13 10.11
CA LEU A 29 -7.74 -5.70 9.61
C LEU A 29 -6.73 -4.60 9.25
N TRP A 30 -7.16 -3.56 8.55
CA TRP A 30 -6.32 -2.44 8.16
C TRP A 30 -5.83 -1.61 9.36
N GLN A 31 -6.71 -1.30 10.31
CA GLN A 31 -6.30 -0.58 11.52
C GLN A 31 -5.33 -1.39 12.38
N PHE A 32 -5.47 -2.71 12.38
CA PHE A 32 -4.51 -3.60 13.04
C PHE A 32 -3.15 -3.57 12.34
N GLN A 33 -3.10 -3.66 11.01
CA GLN A 33 -1.86 -3.61 10.22
C GLN A 33 -1.05 -2.32 10.44
N GLN A 34 -1.71 -1.17 10.64
CA GLN A 34 -1.05 0.09 10.98
C GLN A 34 -0.25 0.07 12.30
N ARG A 35 -0.51 -0.91 13.17
CA ARG A 35 0.12 -1.04 14.49
C ARG A 35 1.17 -2.14 14.56
N ILE A 36 1.36 -2.90 13.48
CA ILE A 36 2.33 -3.99 13.40
C ILE A 36 3.71 -3.42 13.04
N SER A 37 4.71 -3.72 13.88
CA SER A 37 6.11 -3.45 13.56
C SER A 37 6.74 -4.60 12.77
N LEU A 38 7.84 -4.32 12.05
CA LEU A 38 8.66 -5.35 11.42
C LEU A 38 9.15 -6.40 12.46
N GLU A 39 9.46 -5.96 13.68
CA GLU A 39 9.84 -6.87 14.76
C GLU A 39 8.73 -7.83 15.14
N ASP A 40 7.48 -7.36 15.22
CA ASP A 40 6.32 -8.20 15.56
C ASP A 40 6.12 -9.32 14.53
N VAL A 41 6.46 -9.06 13.26
CA VAL A 41 6.41 -10.04 12.17
C VAL A 41 7.57 -11.03 12.23
N GLY A 42 8.66 -10.67 12.91
CA GLY A 42 9.86 -11.50 13.09
C GLY A 42 11.07 -11.05 12.29
N PHE A 43 11.05 -9.85 11.71
CA PHE A 43 12.22 -9.26 11.09
C PHE A 43 13.16 -8.72 12.18
N ARG A 44 14.06 -9.57 12.66
CA ARG A 44 15.13 -9.18 13.60
C ARG A 44 16.50 -9.54 13.01
N GLY A 45 17.25 -8.51 12.58
CA GLY A 45 18.69 -8.52 12.30
C GLY A 45 19.26 -9.57 11.31
N GLY A 46 20.32 -9.18 10.59
CA GLY A 46 21.31 -10.05 9.92
C GLY A 46 20.84 -11.07 8.86
N GLY A 47 20.03 -12.07 9.24
CA GLY A 47 19.68 -13.16 8.32
C GLY A 47 18.58 -12.80 7.31
N VAL A 48 17.72 -11.83 7.62
CA VAL A 48 16.74 -11.30 6.64
C VAL A 48 17.46 -10.53 5.52
N GLU A 49 18.61 -9.92 5.81
CA GLU A 49 19.38 -9.13 4.85
C GLU A 49 19.85 -9.99 3.66
N SER A 50 20.31 -11.22 3.91
CA SER A 50 20.72 -12.14 2.85
C SER A 50 19.54 -12.56 1.97
N CYS A 51 18.37 -12.82 2.55
CA CYS A 51 17.16 -13.20 1.82
C CYS A 51 16.60 -12.02 1.01
N VAL A 52 16.62 -10.82 1.58
CA VAL A 52 16.22 -9.59 0.90
C VAL A 52 17.14 -9.32 -0.28
N ARG A 53 18.45 -9.42 -0.08
CA ARG A 53 19.45 -9.13 -1.11
C ARG A 53 19.37 -10.07 -2.30
N SER A 54 19.13 -11.38 -2.11
CA SER A 54 19.01 -12.33 -3.22
C SER A 54 17.83 -11.98 -4.13
N HIS A 55 16.64 -11.77 -3.56
CA HIS A 55 15.44 -11.39 -4.31
C HIS A 55 15.58 -10.01 -4.95
N TRP A 56 16.30 -9.08 -4.30
CA TRP A 56 16.58 -7.77 -4.87
C TRP A 56 17.50 -7.87 -6.09
N LEU A 57 18.51 -8.73 -6.06
CA LEU A 57 19.38 -8.98 -7.21
C LEU A 57 18.64 -9.65 -8.37
N GLU A 58 17.70 -10.55 -8.08
CA GLU A 58 16.80 -11.14 -9.09
C GLU A 58 15.89 -10.08 -9.71
N LEU A 59 15.35 -9.16 -8.89
CA LEU A 59 14.57 -8.02 -9.38
C LEU A 59 15.41 -7.12 -10.28
N VAL A 60 16.65 -6.80 -9.89
CA VAL A 60 17.60 -6.05 -10.74
C VAL A 60 17.82 -6.76 -12.07
N ALA A 61 18.03 -8.08 -12.05
CA ALA A 61 18.26 -8.86 -13.26
C ALA A 61 17.04 -8.85 -14.20
N ALA A 62 15.84 -9.00 -13.64
CA ALA A 62 14.59 -8.93 -14.40
C ALA A 62 14.38 -7.55 -15.04
N LEU A 63 14.62 -6.47 -14.29
CA LEU A 63 14.47 -5.09 -14.77
C LEU A 63 15.49 -4.67 -15.83
N ARG A 64 16.62 -5.38 -15.95
CA ARG A 64 17.61 -5.18 -17.02
C ARG A 64 17.20 -5.81 -18.35
N THR A 65 16.24 -6.74 -18.34
CA THR A 65 15.75 -7.41 -19.55
C THR A 65 14.49 -6.72 -20.07
N SER A 66 14.46 -6.38 -21.37
CA SER A 66 13.28 -5.81 -22.03
C SER A 66 12.84 -6.71 -23.18
N PRO A 67 11.64 -7.33 -23.14
CA PRO A 67 10.71 -7.34 -22.00
C PRO A 67 11.24 -8.19 -20.82
N PRO A 68 10.74 -7.96 -19.59
CA PRO A 68 11.14 -8.76 -18.43
C PRO A 68 10.78 -10.23 -18.66
N ARG A 69 11.75 -11.14 -18.46
CA ARG A 69 11.52 -12.59 -18.63
C ARG A 69 10.66 -13.21 -17.53
N ILE A 70 10.64 -12.59 -16.35
CA ILE A 70 9.92 -13.03 -15.16
C ILE A 70 9.12 -11.83 -14.67
N SER A 71 7.84 -12.04 -14.35
CA SER A 71 7.02 -11.00 -13.74
C SER A 71 7.59 -10.64 -12.37
N THR A 72 7.74 -9.34 -12.09
CA THR A 72 8.19 -8.85 -10.79
C THR A 72 7.24 -9.27 -9.66
N GLU A 73 5.97 -9.55 -9.98
CA GLU A 73 5.00 -10.13 -9.03
C GLU A 73 5.44 -11.50 -8.54
N VAL A 74 6.00 -12.35 -9.41
CA VAL A 74 6.50 -13.69 -9.06
C VAL A 74 7.71 -13.59 -8.13
N ILE A 75 8.62 -12.64 -8.40
CA ILE A 75 9.80 -12.40 -7.55
C ILE A 75 9.35 -11.90 -6.17
N MET A 76 8.38 -10.98 -6.12
CA MET A 76 7.83 -10.50 -4.86
C MET A 76 7.04 -11.58 -4.11
N GLU A 77 6.30 -12.43 -4.81
CA GLU A 77 5.61 -13.56 -4.18
C GLU A 77 6.61 -14.55 -3.57
N SER A 78 7.66 -14.93 -4.30
CA SER A 78 8.75 -15.77 -3.80
C SER A 78 9.42 -15.14 -2.58
N PHE A 79 9.72 -13.84 -2.65
CA PHE A 79 10.30 -13.08 -1.55
C PHE A 79 9.45 -13.12 -0.29
N LEU A 80 8.13 -12.92 -0.43
CA LEU A 80 7.21 -12.98 0.70
C LEU A 80 7.14 -14.40 1.27
N ILE A 81 7.08 -15.44 0.43
CA ILE A 81 7.09 -16.84 0.89
C ILE A 81 8.35 -17.11 1.70
N ASP A 82 9.53 -16.84 1.15
CA ASP A 82 10.82 -17.11 1.79
C ASP A 82 10.99 -16.37 3.12
N ILE A 83 10.59 -15.10 3.19
CA ILE A 83 10.62 -14.34 4.44
C ILE A 83 9.72 -14.97 5.50
N PHE A 84 8.47 -15.27 5.15
CA PHE A 84 7.52 -15.77 6.14
C PHE A 84 7.87 -17.21 6.55
N GLU A 85 8.43 -18.03 5.66
CA GLU A 85 8.92 -19.37 5.99
C GLU A 85 10.17 -19.33 6.88
N GLN A 86 11.15 -18.47 6.60
CA GLN A 86 12.35 -18.34 7.45
C GLN A 86 12.01 -17.87 8.86
N THR A 87 11.03 -16.96 9.02
CA THR A 87 10.57 -16.56 10.36
C THR A 87 9.88 -17.68 11.14
N SER A 88 9.38 -18.72 10.46
CA SER A 88 8.80 -19.91 11.08
C SER A 88 9.87 -20.93 11.52
N ILE A 89 10.92 -21.11 10.72
CA ILE A 89 12.01 -22.06 10.98
C ILE A 89 12.86 -21.62 12.19
N TRP A 90 13.09 -20.33 12.37
CA TRP A 90 13.90 -19.80 13.49
C TRP A 90 13.23 -19.92 14.86
N ARG A 91 12.04 -20.55 14.94
CA ARG A 91 11.20 -20.61 16.14
C ARG A 91 10.95 -22.00 16.68
N SER A 92 11.42 -23.06 16.04
CA SER A 92 11.27 -24.44 16.57
C SER A 92 12.11 -24.73 17.82
N SER A 93 12.82 -23.75 18.39
CA SER A 93 13.79 -23.93 19.48
C SER A 93 13.30 -23.51 20.89
N GLY A 94 12.02 -23.17 21.11
CA GLY A 94 11.59 -22.77 22.46
C GLY A 94 10.12 -23.03 22.77
N GLU A 95 9.88 -24.00 23.66
CA GLU A 95 8.59 -24.26 24.30
C GLU A 95 8.01 -22.99 24.96
N ARG A 96 6.97 -22.41 24.38
CA ARG A 96 6.10 -21.43 25.04
C ARG A 96 4.64 -21.61 24.59
N SER A 97 3.74 -21.38 25.55
CA SER A 97 2.28 -21.62 25.55
C SER A 97 1.54 -21.37 24.23
N ASP A 98 0.61 -22.26 23.89
CA ASP A 98 -0.23 -22.24 22.68
C ASP A 98 -0.91 -20.89 22.37
N VAL A 99 -1.33 -20.15 23.40
CA VAL A 99 -2.01 -18.84 23.25
C VAL A 99 -1.07 -17.80 22.63
N LEU A 100 0.18 -17.75 23.07
CA LEU A 100 1.18 -16.80 22.59
C LEU A 100 1.62 -17.14 21.15
N ASN A 101 1.51 -18.41 20.76
CA ASN A 101 1.71 -18.86 19.39
C ASN A 101 0.55 -18.47 18.47
N ARG A 102 -0.71 -18.56 18.94
CA ARG A 102 -1.90 -18.15 18.18
C ARG A 102 -1.89 -16.65 17.87
N GLU A 103 -1.66 -15.82 18.89
CA GLU A 103 -1.59 -14.36 18.72
C GLU A 103 -0.47 -13.91 17.76
N LYS A 104 0.69 -14.57 17.85
CA LYS A 104 1.83 -14.29 16.95
C LYS A 104 1.56 -14.75 15.52
N THR A 105 0.85 -15.87 15.37
CA THR A 105 0.40 -16.37 14.06
C THR A 105 -0.56 -15.37 13.42
N ALA A 106 -1.49 -14.80 14.19
CA ALA A 106 -2.41 -13.78 13.68
C ALA A 106 -1.69 -12.53 13.15
N VAL A 107 -0.66 -12.05 13.87
CA VAL A 107 0.20 -10.95 13.39
C VAL A 107 0.86 -11.30 12.06
N GLN A 108 1.45 -12.49 11.95
CA GLN A 108 2.16 -12.92 10.74
C GLN A 108 1.22 -13.13 9.56
N VAL A 109 0.07 -13.75 9.77
CA VAL A 109 -0.96 -13.94 8.73
C VAL A 109 -1.49 -12.58 8.27
N ALA A 110 -1.79 -11.67 9.19
CA ALA A 110 -2.25 -10.32 8.85
C ALA A 110 -1.19 -9.52 8.06
N ALA A 111 0.09 -9.63 8.44
CA ALA A 111 1.21 -9.03 7.72
C ALA A 111 1.41 -9.64 6.33
N LYS A 112 1.30 -10.97 6.20
CA LYS A 112 1.40 -11.67 4.92
C LYS A 112 0.26 -11.29 3.98
N LEU A 113 -0.97 -11.19 4.49
CA LEU A 113 -2.12 -10.70 3.73
C LEU A 113 -1.92 -9.27 3.23
N PHE A 114 -1.44 -8.38 4.09
CA PHE A 114 -1.14 -7.00 3.72
C PHE A 114 -0.17 -6.93 2.55
N LEU A 115 0.99 -7.58 2.71
CA LEU A 115 2.03 -7.56 1.68
C LEU A 115 1.54 -8.24 0.40
N ARG A 116 0.93 -9.43 0.47
CA ARG A 116 0.37 -10.09 -0.73
C ARG A 116 -0.65 -9.21 -1.45
N GLY A 117 -1.54 -8.54 -0.71
CA GLY A 117 -2.50 -7.60 -1.28
C GLY A 117 -1.83 -6.42 -2.00
N LEU A 118 -0.81 -5.81 -1.39
CA LEU A 118 -0.06 -4.71 -2.00
C LEU A 118 0.68 -5.12 -3.29
N PHE A 119 1.29 -6.31 -3.29
CA PHE A 119 2.10 -6.78 -4.40
C PHE A 119 1.30 -7.48 -5.50
N SER A 120 0.02 -7.80 -5.28
CA SER A 120 -0.82 -8.56 -6.24
C SER A 120 -1.27 -7.73 -7.45
N GLY A 121 -1.08 -8.29 -8.64
CA GLY A 121 -1.61 -7.78 -9.91
C GLY A 121 -3.12 -7.61 -9.88
N ARG A 122 -3.85 -8.62 -9.34
CA ARG A 122 -5.31 -8.58 -9.23
C ARG A 122 -5.80 -7.39 -8.41
N VAL A 123 -5.20 -7.12 -7.26
CA VAL A 123 -5.58 -5.97 -6.43
C VAL A 123 -5.32 -4.67 -7.19
N LYS A 124 -4.17 -4.56 -7.86
CA LYS A 124 -3.85 -3.37 -8.68
C LYS A 124 -4.86 -3.17 -9.81
N ASP A 125 -5.31 -4.24 -10.46
CA ASP A 125 -6.31 -4.20 -11.52
C ASP A 125 -7.67 -3.74 -11.00
N LEU A 126 -8.08 -4.20 -9.81
CA LEU A 126 -9.30 -3.74 -9.14
C LEU A 126 -9.26 -2.23 -8.90
N PHE A 127 -8.16 -1.73 -8.33
CA PHE A 127 -7.99 -0.30 -8.11
C PHE A 127 -7.90 0.49 -9.41
N ARG A 128 -7.20 -0.02 -10.43
CA ARG A 128 -7.14 0.64 -11.74
C ARG A 128 -8.53 0.74 -12.36
N SER A 129 -9.31 -0.33 -12.33
CA SER A 129 -10.69 -0.35 -12.81
C SER A 129 -11.59 0.62 -12.04
N ALA A 130 -11.42 0.73 -10.73
CA ALA A 130 -12.20 1.63 -9.88
C ALA A 130 -11.80 3.11 -10.07
N ILE A 131 -10.53 3.39 -10.37
CA ILE A 131 -9.99 4.75 -10.55
C ILE A 131 -10.19 5.27 -11.98
N GLN A 132 -10.27 4.39 -12.98
CA GLN A 132 -10.53 4.76 -14.38
C GLN A 132 -11.95 5.29 -14.65
N VAL A 133 -12.81 5.36 -13.62
CA VAL A 133 -14.11 6.02 -13.71
C VAL A 133 -13.87 7.51 -14.00
N GLU A 134 -14.28 7.98 -15.17
CA GLU A 134 -14.08 9.37 -15.60
C GLU A 134 -14.74 10.36 -14.61
N ALA A 135 -13.94 10.94 -13.72
CA ALA A 135 -14.43 11.78 -12.63
C ALA A 135 -15.16 13.04 -13.09
N THR A 136 -14.91 13.49 -14.32
CA THR A 136 -15.52 14.69 -14.91
C THR A 136 -16.98 14.49 -15.30
N THR A 137 -17.44 13.24 -15.44
CA THR A 137 -18.82 12.88 -15.83
C THR A 137 -19.49 11.95 -14.84
N ALA A 138 -18.73 11.34 -13.93
CA ALA A 138 -19.25 10.44 -12.92
C ALA A 138 -20.15 11.16 -11.91
N SER A 139 -21.39 10.69 -11.80
CA SER A 139 -22.29 11.10 -10.72
C SER A 139 -21.79 10.56 -9.37
N THR A 140 -22.11 11.25 -8.27
CA THR A 140 -21.79 10.79 -6.91
C THR A 140 -22.26 9.36 -6.65
N ARG A 141 -23.43 8.98 -7.20
CA ARG A 141 -23.98 7.62 -7.13
C ARG A 141 -23.05 6.58 -7.79
N GLN A 142 -22.50 6.89 -8.96
CA GLN A 142 -21.55 5.98 -9.63
C GLN A 142 -20.26 5.82 -8.83
N LEU A 143 -19.76 6.90 -8.19
CA LEU A 143 -18.60 6.80 -7.30
C LEU A 143 -18.88 5.91 -6.09
N HIS A 144 -20.09 5.99 -5.51
CA HIS A 144 -20.52 5.07 -4.44
C HIS A 144 -20.57 3.63 -4.93
N ASP A 145 -21.20 3.34 -6.07
CA ASP A 145 -21.32 1.98 -6.61
C ASP A 145 -19.93 1.38 -6.92
N CYS A 146 -19.03 2.17 -7.50
CA CYS A 146 -17.65 1.74 -7.76
C CYS A 146 -16.87 1.47 -6.47
N PHE A 147 -17.04 2.32 -5.45
CA PHE A 147 -16.40 2.12 -4.15
C PHE A 147 -16.93 0.85 -3.45
N VAL A 148 -18.24 0.64 -3.43
CA VAL A 148 -18.87 -0.55 -2.86
C VAL A 148 -18.37 -1.81 -3.56
N SER A 149 -18.34 -1.80 -4.89
CA SER A 149 -17.80 -2.91 -5.69
C SER A 149 -16.33 -3.19 -5.37
N LEU A 150 -15.49 -2.16 -5.27
CA LEU A 150 -14.08 -2.28 -4.89
C LEU A 150 -13.92 -2.94 -3.52
N VAL A 151 -14.66 -2.49 -2.50
CA VAL A 151 -14.59 -3.04 -1.14
C VAL A 151 -14.97 -4.52 -1.13
N LEU A 152 -16.02 -4.92 -1.86
CA LEU A 152 -16.46 -6.31 -1.93
C LEU A 152 -15.47 -7.21 -2.65
N GLU A 153 -14.91 -6.75 -3.77
CA GLU A 153 -13.89 -7.50 -4.50
C GLU A 153 -12.59 -7.66 -3.69
N LEU A 154 -12.20 -6.64 -2.92
CA LEU A 154 -11.07 -6.73 -2.00
C LEU A 154 -11.34 -7.71 -0.86
N TYR A 155 -12.55 -7.71 -0.30
CA TYR A 155 -12.96 -8.69 0.71
C TYR A 155 -12.85 -10.12 0.15
N ASN A 156 -13.42 -10.36 -1.03
CA ASN A 156 -13.40 -11.67 -1.68
C ASN A 156 -11.96 -12.11 -2.01
N TYR A 157 -11.10 -11.19 -2.45
CA TYR A 157 -9.68 -11.46 -2.67
C TYR A 157 -8.99 -11.93 -1.37
N ILE A 158 -9.21 -11.24 -0.25
CA ILE A 158 -8.61 -11.61 1.04
C ILE A 158 -9.09 -12.98 1.50
N CYS A 159 -10.39 -13.28 1.39
CA CYS A 159 -10.92 -14.62 1.72
C CYS A 159 -10.25 -15.71 0.88
N CYS A 160 -10.13 -15.53 -0.44
CA CYS A 160 -9.48 -16.50 -1.32
C CYS A 160 -7.99 -16.72 -0.95
N VAL A 161 -7.27 -15.64 -0.62
CA VAL A 161 -5.85 -15.74 -0.23
C VAL A 161 -5.71 -16.46 1.11
N LEU A 162 -6.61 -16.20 2.07
CA LEU A 162 -6.65 -16.92 3.35
C LEU A 162 -6.92 -18.41 3.16
N GLU A 163 -7.92 -18.77 2.37
CA GLU A 163 -8.23 -20.17 2.05
C GLU A 163 -7.01 -20.87 1.44
N GLY A 164 -6.36 -20.25 0.45
CA GLY A 164 -5.14 -20.77 -0.17
C GLY A 164 -3.97 -20.95 0.81
N MET A 165 -3.88 -20.15 1.87
CA MET A 165 -2.87 -20.34 2.93
C MET A 165 -3.22 -21.48 3.90
N THR A 166 -4.48 -21.85 4.04
CA THR A 166 -4.94 -22.96 4.90
C THR A 166 -4.96 -24.32 4.19
N VAL A 167 -5.23 -24.35 2.88
CA VAL A 167 -5.41 -25.58 2.09
C VAL A 167 -4.10 -26.28 1.73
N GLY A 168 -2.94 -25.64 1.95
CA GLY A 168 -1.62 -26.27 1.84
C GLY A 168 -1.41 -27.51 2.72
N SER A 169 -2.36 -27.86 3.60
CA SER A 169 -2.32 -29.07 4.42
C SER A 169 -3.39 -30.12 4.10
N ASN A 170 -4.45 -29.86 3.32
CA ASN A 170 -5.48 -30.88 3.01
C ASN A 170 -6.27 -30.49 1.75
N GLY A 171 -6.14 -31.29 0.69
CA GLY A 171 -6.76 -31.08 -0.63
C GLY A 171 -8.25 -31.37 -0.68
N ALA A 172 -9.07 -30.54 -0.05
CA ALA A 172 -10.52 -30.50 -0.28
C ALA A 172 -10.89 -29.18 -0.96
N GLU A 173 -11.83 -29.24 -1.91
CA GLU A 173 -12.31 -28.06 -2.63
C GLU A 173 -12.84 -26.98 -1.67
N PRO A 174 -12.52 -25.69 -1.90
CA PRO A 174 -12.96 -24.62 -1.03
C PRO A 174 -14.42 -24.28 -1.35
N GLU A 175 -15.35 -24.70 -0.49
CA GLU A 175 -16.54 -23.86 -0.28
C GLU A 175 -16.04 -22.52 0.25
N ARG A 176 -16.29 -21.43 -0.50
CA ARG A 176 -15.92 -20.06 -0.10
C ARG A 176 -16.52 -19.77 1.27
N SER A 177 -15.70 -19.87 2.30
CA SER A 177 -16.13 -19.79 3.67
C SER A 177 -15.41 -18.64 4.33
N ASP A 178 -16.17 -17.59 4.64
CA ASP A 178 -15.71 -16.44 5.42
C ASP A 178 -15.15 -16.84 6.80
N ALA A 179 -15.32 -18.10 7.21
CA ALA A 179 -14.83 -18.67 8.47
C ALA A 179 -13.32 -18.45 8.71
N SER A 180 -12.48 -18.52 7.67
CA SER A 180 -11.03 -18.32 7.81
C SER A 180 -10.68 -16.87 8.20
N LEU A 181 -11.35 -15.89 7.58
CA LEU A 181 -11.21 -14.48 7.91
C LEU A 181 -11.81 -14.17 9.28
N MET A 182 -12.97 -14.74 9.60
CA MET A 182 -13.59 -14.54 10.91
C MET A 182 -12.75 -15.10 12.05
N ALA A 183 -12.10 -16.25 11.86
CA ALA A 183 -11.16 -16.81 12.83
C ALA A 183 -9.94 -15.90 13.03
N LEU A 184 -9.38 -15.35 11.94
CA LEU A 184 -8.29 -14.38 12.03
C LEU A 184 -8.73 -13.10 12.76
N LEU A 185 -9.93 -12.59 12.48
CA LEU A 185 -10.46 -11.42 13.17
C LEU A 185 -10.67 -11.67 14.67
N ASP A 186 -11.16 -12.85 15.05
CA ASP A 186 -11.27 -13.25 16.46
C ASP A 186 -9.89 -13.24 17.15
N ASP A 187 -8.86 -13.77 16.49
CA ASP A 187 -7.49 -13.76 17.01
C ASP A 187 -6.94 -12.34 17.17
N ILE A 188 -7.19 -11.49 16.17
CA ILE A 188 -6.80 -10.07 16.21
C ILE A 188 -7.52 -9.35 17.35
N LEU A 189 -8.83 -9.56 17.50
CA LEU A 189 -9.60 -8.95 18.58
C LEU A 189 -9.12 -9.44 19.93
N SER A 190 -8.91 -10.75 20.11
CA SER A 190 -8.34 -11.32 21.33
C SER A 190 -7.00 -10.66 21.69
N LEU A 191 -6.10 -10.50 20.71
CA LEU A 191 -4.82 -9.83 20.90
C LEU A 191 -4.96 -8.34 21.27
N VAL A 192 -5.84 -7.60 20.58
CA VAL A 192 -6.05 -6.17 20.82
C VAL A 192 -6.68 -5.90 22.19
N TYR A 193 -7.63 -6.74 22.60
CA TYR A 193 -8.30 -6.62 23.89
C TYR A 193 -7.47 -7.22 25.04
N GLY A 194 -6.61 -8.21 24.75
CA GLY A 194 -5.70 -8.84 25.72
C GLY A 194 -4.42 -8.04 25.99
N CYS A 195 -3.89 -7.31 25.01
CA CYS A 195 -2.59 -6.64 25.14
C CYS A 195 -2.72 -5.11 25.31
N ALA A 196 -2.10 -4.56 26.37
CA ALA A 196 -2.17 -3.13 26.71
C ALA A 196 -1.56 -2.21 25.63
N ARG A 197 -0.57 -2.70 24.85
CA ARG A 197 0.07 -1.90 23.78
C ARG A 197 -0.91 -1.42 22.71
N PHE A 198 -2.02 -2.13 22.54
CA PHE A 198 -3.06 -1.81 21.57
C PHE A 198 -4.19 -0.96 22.14
N GLY A 199 -4.01 -0.28 23.28
CA GLY A 199 -5.07 0.49 23.94
C GLY A 199 -5.76 1.55 23.03
N GLU A 200 -5.01 2.28 22.21
CA GLU A 200 -5.58 3.22 21.22
C GLU A 200 -6.37 2.48 20.12
N LEU A 201 -5.82 1.37 19.61
CA LEU A 201 -6.48 0.56 18.59
C LEU A 201 -7.78 -0.07 19.13
N ARG A 202 -7.76 -0.56 20.37
CA ARG A 202 -8.93 -1.10 21.08
C ARG A 202 -10.06 -0.09 21.14
N ARG A 203 -9.77 1.18 21.43
CA ARG A 203 -10.79 2.25 21.41
C ARG A 203 -11.40 2.44 20.03
N ARG A 204 -10.58 2.46 18.97
CA ARG A 204 -11.05 2.62 17.59
C ARG A 204 -11.89 1.44 17.12
N ILE A 205 -11.43 0.21 17.37
CA ILE A 205 -12.18 -1.00 17.04
C ILE A 205 -13.51 -1.05 17.82
N SER A 206 -13.51 -0.67 19.11
CA SER A 206 -14.76 -0.58 19.88
C SER A 206 -15.74 0.41 19.25
N ALA A 207 -15.25 1.56 18.77
CA ALA A 207 -16.08 2.55 18.09
C ALA A 207 -16.64 2.05 16.74
N LEU A 208 -15.86 1.27 15.98
CA LEU A 208 -16.33 0.62 14.74
C LEU A 208 -17.40 -0.46 15.00
N LEU A 209 -17.28 -1.20 16.10
CA LEU A 209 -18.21 -2.27 16.46
C LEU A 209 -19.52 -1.74 17.06
N MET A 210 -19.43 -0.69 17.88
CA MET A 210 -20.57 -0.14 18.62
C MET A 210 -21.29 1.00 17.88
N ASP A 211 -20.75 1.43 16.73
CA ASP A 211 -21.20 2.57 15.92
C ASP A 211 -21.62 3.80 16.75
N THR A 212 -20.82 4.09 17.77
CA THR A 212 -21.00 5.29 18.60
C THR A 212 -20.82 6.54 17.73
N SER A 213 -21.56 7.63 17.99
CA SER A 213 -21.44 8.93 17.32
C SER A 213 -20.11 9.65 17.62
N THR A 214 -19.01 8.97 17.33
CA THR A 214 -17.63 9.41 17.50
C THR A 214 -16.96 9.49 16.12
N PRO A 215 -15.87 10.26 15.97
CA PRO A 215 -15.12 10.32 14.70
C PRO A 215 -14.50 8.98 14.25
N ALA A 216 -14.55 7.95 15.11
CA ALA A 216 -14.08 6.59 14.86
C ALA A 216 -15.23 5.59 14.65
N SER A 217 -16.47 6.07 14.48
CA SER A 217 -17.61 5.23 14.11
C SER A 217 -17.42 4.55 12.76
N LEU A 218 -18.21 3.52 12.48
CA LEU A 218 -18.14 2.83 11.19
C LEU A 218 -18.48 3.81 10.07
N THR A 219 -19.58 4.55 10.22
CA THR A 219 -20.01 5.52 9.21
C THR A 219 -19.01 6.64 8.97
N ALA A 220 -18.47 7.24 10.03
CA ALA A 220 -17.49 8.31 9.93
C ALA A 220 -16.19 7.82 9.28
N THR A 221 -15.75 6.60 9.61
CA THR A 221 -14.53 6.00 9.06
C THR A 221 -14.72 5.65 7.58
N LEU A 222 -15.85 5.04 7.21
CA LEU A 222 -16.16 4.72 5.82
C LEU A 222 -16.28 5.96 4.95
N ASN A 223 -16.89 7.04 5.46
CA ASN A 223 -16.95 8.31 4.75
C ASN A 223 -15.55 8.90 4.51
N ARG A 224 -14.66 8.79 5.48
CA ARG A 224 -13.26 9.23 5.30
C ARG A 224 -12.56 8.41 4.23
N VAL A 225 -12.69 7.08 4.26
CA VAL A 225 -12.06 6.21 3.24
C VAL A 225 -12.66 6.49 1.85
N PHE A 226 -13.96 6.73 1.77
CA PHE A 226 -14.62 7.15 0.53
C PHE A 226 -14.14 8.51 0.03
N GLN A 227 -13.92 9.48 0.92
CA GLN A 227 -13.35 10.78 0.57
C GLN A 227 -11.91 10.65 0.03
N GLU A 228 -11.09 9.79 0.63
CA GLU A 228 -9.76 9.48 0.10
C GLU A 228 -9.86 8.83 -1.30
N PHE A 229 -10.76 7.85 -1.47
CA PHE A 229 -11.02 7.21 -2.76
C PHE A 229 -11.44 8.21 -3.84
N THR A 230 -12.43 9.04 -3.55
CA THR A 230 -12.91 10.06 -4.51
C THR A 230 -11.82 11.09 -4.79
N GLY A 231 -11.06 11.53 -3.78
CA GLY A 231 -9.89 12.38 -3.95
C GLY A 231 -8.86 11.76 -4.90
N HIS A 232 -8.62 10.45 -4.81
CA HIS A 232 -7.74 9.74 -5.74
C HIS A 232 -8.30 9.66 -7.16
N VAL A 233 -9.60 9.40 -7.33
CA VAL A 233 -10.27 9.39 -8.64
C VAL A 233 -10.16 10.76 -9.32
N TYR A 234 -10.39 11.85 -8.59
CA TYR A 234 -10.23 13.21 -9.10
C TYR A 234 -8.77 13.51 -9.48
N ARG A 235 -7.81 13.23 -8.58
CA ARG A 235 -6.37 13.45 -8.85
C ARG A 235 -5.88 12.66 -10.06
N ALA A 236 -6.32 11.41 -10.22
CA ALA A 236 -5.95 10.57 -11.36
C ALA A 236 -6.53 11.12 -12.67
N THR A 237 -7.77 11.59 -12.67
CA THR A 237 -8.41 12.21 -13.85
C THR A 237 -7.70 13.51 -14.25
N THR A 238 -7.39 14.37 -13.28
CA THR A 238 -6.62 15.61 -13.52
C THR A 238 -5.21 15.30 -14.02
N ALA A 239 -4.53 14.32 -13.42
CA ALA A 239 -3.19 13.91 -13.85
C ALA A 239 -3.19 13.36 -15.28
N SER A 240 -4.21 12.58 -15.67
CA SER A 240 -4.38 12.08 -17.05
C SER A 240 -4.58 13.22 -18.06
N ALA A 241 -5.39 14.22 -17.72
CA ALA A 241 -5.59 15.40 -18.57
C ALA A 241 -4.29 16.20 -18.75
N VAL A 242 -3.53 16.40 -17.67
CA VAL A 242 -2.24 17.11 -17.69
C VAL A 242 -1.16 16.29 -18.41
N SER A 243 -1.10 14.97 -18.20
CA SER A 243 -0.12 14.10 -18.82
C SER A 243 -0.31 14.00 -20.33
N THR A 244 -1.55 14.04 -20.84
CA THR A 244 -1.84 14.03 -22.29
C THR A 244 -1.32 15.31 -22.96
N ILE A 245 -1.47 16.46 -22.31
CA ILE A 245 -0.94 17.75 -22.80
C ILE A 245 0.59 17.74 -22.77
N ARG A 246 1.20 17.20 -21.71
CA ARG A 246 2.64 17.21 -21.50
C ARG A 246 3.39 16.17 -22.32
N SER A 247 2.83 14.98 -22.53
CA SER A 247 3.43 13.92 -23.36
C SER A 247 3.52 14.33 -24.84
N HIS A 248 2.59 15.15 -25.35
CA HIS A 248 2.74 15.79 -26.66
C HIS A 248 3.89 16.82 -26.72
N GLN A 249 4.17 17.53 -25.63
CA GLN A 249 5.29 18.47 -25.52
C GLN A 249 6.65 17.76 -25.29
N LEU A 250 6.66 16.66 -24.55
CA LEU A 250 7.84 15.82 -24.30
C LEU A 250 8.23 14.96 -25.51
N ALA A 251 7.26 14.43 -26.27
CA ALA A 251 7.54 13.70 -27.50
C ALA A 251 8.15 14.59 -28.60
N THR A 252 7.84 15.89 -28.59
CA THR A 252 8.44 16.88 -29.49
C THR A 252 9.81 17.37 -28.99
N ARG A 253 10.03 17.47 -27.67
CA ARG A 253 11.35 17.82 -27.07
C ARG A 253 12.38 16.68 -27.03
N ARG A 254 11.97 15.42 -26.83
CA ARG A 254 12.86 14.23 -26.86
C ARG A 254 13.60 14.04 -28.19
N LYS A 255 13.10 14.64 -29.28
CA LYS A 255 13.80 14.64 -30.58
C LYS A 255 14.99 15.60 -30.64
N HIS A 256 15.11 16.57 -29.73
CA HIS A 256 16.06 17.67 -29.88
C HIS A 256 17.20 17.73 -28.88
N ASN A 257 17.13 17.15 -27.68
CA ASN A 257 18.25 17.15 -26.74
C ASN A 257 18.35 15.82 -25.98
N THR A 258 19.15 14.88 -26.49
CA THR A 258 19.61 13.71 -25.73
C THR A 258 21.08 13.92 -25.35
N VAL A 259 21.34 14.85 -24.44
CA VAL A 259 22.58 14.79 -23.67
C VAL A 259 22.34 13.75 -22.58
N GLN A 260 22.84 12.54 -22.83
CA GLN A 260 22.73 11.38 -21.95
C GLN A 260 23.55 11.65 -20.68
N SER A 261 22.93 12.28 -19.67
CA SER A 261 23.58 12.53 -18.38
C SER A 261 23.79 11.20 -17.65
N SER A 262 24.85 11.08 -16.85
CA SER A 262 25.11 9.86 -16.03
C SER A 262 23.97 9.53 -15.05
N TRP A 263 23.10 10.52 -14.80
CA TRP A 263 21.92 10.47 -13.95
C TRP A 263 20.68 9.87 -14.62
N SER A 264 20.64 9.77 -15.95
CA SER A 264 19.47 9.23 -16.67
C SER A 264 19.41 7.70 -16.61
N ARG A 265 19.14 7.12 -15.43
CA ARG A 265 19.13 5.67 -15.19
C ARG A 265 17.98 5.26 -14.26
N ARG A 266 17.62 3.98 -14.36
CA ARG A 266 16.76 3.28 -13.39
C ARG A 266 17.53 2.99 -12.11
N TRP A 267 17.00 3.47 -11.00
CA TRP A 267 17.54 3.29 -9.66
C TRP A 267 16.62 2.33 -8.92
N LEU A 268 17.20 1.28 -8.32
CA LEU A 268 16.46 0.33 -7.51
C LEU A 268 16.94 0.46 -6.07
N LEU A 269 16.03 0.82 -5.16
CA LEU A 269 16.35 1.13 -3.77
C LEU A 269 16.58 -0.15 -2.96
N GLU A 270 17.83 -0.51 -2.69
CA GLU A 270 18.13 -1.66 -1.81
C GLU A 270 17.51 -1.43 -0.42
N PRO A 271 16.65 -2.33 0.11
CA PRO A 271 15.99 -2.09 1.39
C PRO A 271 16.96 -1.86 2.56
N GLY A 272 18.16 -2.44 2.51
CA GLY A 272 19.22 -2.21 3.51
C GLY A 272 19.93 -0.84 3.41
N SER A 273 19.68 -0.07 2.35
CA SER A 273 20.16 1.31 2.16
C SER A 273 19.17 2.37 2.67
N VAL A 274 18.02 1.95 3.22
CA VAL A 274 16.96 2.84 3.70
C VAL A 274 17.11 3.04 5.20
N GLU A 275 17.35 4.29 5.59
CA GLU A 275 17.26 4.72 6.98
C GLU A 275 15.94 5.49 7.16
N ILE A 276 15.07 5.00 8.06
CA ILE A 276 13.83 5.69 8.41
C ILE A 276 14.01 6.25 9.81
N VAL A 277 14.00 7.58 9.91
CA VAL A 277 14.17 8.32 11.17
C VAL A 277 12.83 8.92 11.58
N ASP A 278 12.37 8.64 12.80
CA ASP A 278 11.22 9.34 13.37
C ASP A 278 11.66 10.72 13.87
N LEU A 279 11.34 11.76 13.09
CA LEU A 279 11.68 13.15 13.40
C LEU A 279 10.99 13.68 14.68
N ARG A 280 10.01 12.96 15.25
CA ARG A 280 9.31 13.36 16.48
C ARG A 280 10.12 13.01 17.72
N THR A 281 10.85 11.91 17.65
CA THR A 281 11.76 11.44 18.68
C THR A 281 13.16 11.84 18.23
N ASN A 282 13.62 13.01 18.66
CA ASN A 282 14.93 13.58 18.31
C ASN A 282 16.13 12.77 18.88
N ASN A 283 15.96 11.46 19.04
CA ASN A 283 16.84 10.51 19.69
C ASN A 283 17.29 9.49 18.64
N HIS A 284 18.49 9.68 18.10
CA HIS A 284 19.07 8.81 17.07
C HIS A 284 19.50 7.42 17.59
N ASP A 285 19.45 7.20 18.91
CA ASP A 285 19.99 5.98 19.55
C ASP A 285 18.95 4.88 19.80
N ASP A 286 17.64 5.19 19.72
CA ASP A 286 16.60 4.16 19.76
C ASP A 286 16.17 3.85 18.33
N HIS A 287 16.53 2.67 17.83
CA HIS A 287 15.92 2.12 16.62
C HIS A 287 14.40 2.02 16.86
N VAL A 288 13.65 3.05 16.47
CA VAL A 288 12.19 3.03 16.51
C VAL A 288 11.76 1.84 15.65
N ALA A 289 11.06 0.88 16.25
CA ALA A 289 10.61 -0.30 15.56
C ALA A 289 9.78 0.10 14.33
N LEU A 290 10.36 -0.08 13.14
CA LEU A 290 9.75 0.35 11.88
C LEU A 290 8.43 -0.34 11.68
N ARG A 291 7.37 0.41 11.34
CA ARG A 291 6.07 -0.19 11.07
C ARG A 291 6.09 -0.83 9.69
N LEU A 292 5.40 -1.97 9.59
CA LEU A 292 5.29 -2.71 8.33
C LEU A 292 4.73 -1.83 7.21
N VAL A 293 3.71 -1.03 7.53
CA VAL A 293 3.07 -0.10 6.59
C VAL A 293 4.03 1.00 6.11
N ASP A 294 4.88 1.53 7.00
CA ASP A 294 5.84 2.58 6.66
C ASP A 294 6.86 2.07 5.62
N VAL A 295 7.41 0.89 5.87
CA VAL A 295 8.39 0.24 4.99
C VAL A 295 7.75 -0.15 3.66
N ALA A 296 6.55 -0.71 3.69
CA ALA A 296 5.82 -1.05 2.48
C ALA A 296 5.51 0.19 1.63
N GLN A 297 5.16 1.31 2.26
CA GLN A 297 4.94 2.57 1.56
C GLN A 297 6.20 3.06 0.84
N VAL A 298 7.34 3.06 1.53
CA VAL A 298 8.62 3.47 0.94
C VAL A 298 8.99 2.55 -0.24
N LEU A 299 8.83 1.24 -0.10
CA LEU A 299 9.12 0.30 -1.17
C LEU A 299 8.19 0.46 -2.37
N CYS A 300 6.90 0.71 -2.14
CA CYS A 300 5.99 1.02 -3.22
C CYS A 300 6.41 2.32 -3.92
N GLU A 301 6.47 3.43 -3.21
CA GLU A 301 6.69 4.76 -3.81
C GLU A 301 8.10 4.95 -4.40
N PHE A 302 9.13 4.43 -3.73
CA PHE A 302 10.54 4.70 -4.07
C PHE A 302 11.36 3.46 -4.38
N GLY A 303 10.76 2.27 -4.39
CA GLY A 303 11.49 1.02 -4.63
C GLY A 303 12.24 1.00 -5.95
N CYS A 304 11.72 1.65 -7.01
CA CYS A 304 12.37 1.72 -8.31
C CYS A 304 12.10 3.04 -9.05
N VAL A 305 13.04 3.98 -9.05
CA VAL A 305 12.86 5.32 -9.63
C VAL A 305 13.59 5.45 -10.97
N ASP A 306 12.97 6.00 -12.01
CA ASP A 306 13.68 6.36 -13.26
C ASP A 306 13.99 7.87 -13.23
N VAL A 307 15.24 8.22 -12.98
CA VAL A 307 15.65 9.62 -12.95
C VAL A 307 15.88 10.10 -14.38
N ALA A 308 15.27 11.24 -14.77
CA ALA A 308 15.42 11.81 -16.10
C ALA A 308 15.62 13.33 -16.02
N ALA A 309 16.86 13.78 -15.87
CA ALA A 309 17.18 15.21 -15.85
C ALA A 309 17.20 15.82 -17.26
N ASP A 310 16.34 16.82 -17.54
CA ASP A 310 16.44 17.69 -18.71
C ASP A 310 17.14 19.02 -18.32
N ALA A 311 17.86 19.63 -19.26
CA ALA A 311 18.75 20.77 -19.00
C ALA A 311 18.02 22.07 -18.59
N GLU A 312 16.71 22.17 -18.83
CA GLU A 312 15.87 23.34 -18.48
C GLU A 312 14.94 23.08 -17.28
N MET A 313 14.68 21.82 -16.94
CA MET A 313 13.78 21.42 -15.86
C MET A 313 14.24 20.07 -15.31
N PHE A 314 14.72 20.06 -14.06
CA PHE A 314 15.01 18.80 -13.39
C PHE A 314 13.67 18.15 -13.03
N SER A 315 13.32 17.06 -13.72
CA SER A 315 12.23 16.19 -13.32
C SER A 315 12.75 14.79 -13.01
N VAL A 316 12.03 14.07 -12.16
CA VAL A 316 12.28 12.67 -11.84
C VAL A 316 11.01 11.93 -12.17
N LEU A 317 11.13 10.88 -12.98
CA LEU A 317 10.02 9.99 -13.26
C LEU A 317 10.04 8.90 -12.20
N LEU A 318 9.22 9.04 -11.15
CA LEU A 318 9.06 7.95 -10.21
C LEU A 318 8.20 6.89 -10.87
N HIS A 319 8.86 5.80 -11.24
CA HIS A 319 8.18 4.55 -11.42
C HIS A 319 7.90 4.02 -10.01
N THR A 320 6.68 3.58 -9.78
CA THR A 320 6.40 2.90 -8.51
C THR A 320 7.02 1.51 -8.63
N GLY A 321 8.04 1.19 -7.82
CA GLY A 321 8.82 -0.04 -7.93
C GLY A 321 8.08 -1.34 -7.64
N VAL A 322 6.79 -1.24 -7.35
CA VAL A 322 5.92 -2.37 -7.01
C VAL A 322 4.76 -2.52 -8.02
N LEU A 323 4.59 -1.57 -8.95
CA LEU A 323 3.46 -1.54 -9.89
C LEU A 323 3.90 -1.69 -11.35
N PHE A 324 4.84 -2.60 -11.63
CA PHE A 324 5.19 -2.96 -13.00
C PHE A 324 4.05 -3.75 -13.64
N SER A 325 3.03 -3.04 -14.11
CA SER A 325 2.08 -3.55 -15.09
C SER A 325 2.77 -3.60 -16.46
N GLU A 326 2.45 -4.60 -17.27
CA GLU A 326 2.96 -4.77 -18.65
C GLU A 326 2.71 -3.54 -19.55
N ASN A 327 1.79 -2.64 -19.17
CA ASN A 327 1.59 -1.35 -19.81
C ASN A 327 2.41 -0.24 -19.11
N GLU A 328 3.67 -0.10 -19.51
CA GLU A 328 4.70 0.83 -18.99
C GLU A 328 4.28 2.32 -18.91
N SER A 329 3.19 2.73 -19.57
CA SER A 329 2.76 4.13 -19.66
C SER A 329 1.76 4.57 -18.59
N ALA A 330 1.12 3.66 -17.84
CA ALA A 330 -0.10 4.00 -17.09
C ALA A 330 0.14 4.44 -15.63
N MET A 331 1.29 4.11 -15.02
CA MET A 331 1.54 4.33 -13.58
C MET A 331 2.92 4.96 -13.31
N CYS A 332 3.29 5.98 -14.07
CA CYS A 332 4.46 6.81 -13.81
C CYS A 332 4.02 8.14 -13.19
N THR A 333 4.63 8.52 -12.06
CA THR A 333 4.41 9.82 -11.45
C THR A 333 5.62 10.70 -11.73
N GLU A 334 5.42 11.72 -12.57
CA GLU A 334 6.44 12.74 -12.81
C GLU A 334 6.50 13.69 -11.62
N ILE A 335 7.64 13.73 -10.95
CA ILE A 335 7.97 14.66 -9.87
C ILE A 335 8.88 15.76 -10.41
N ILE A 336 8.51 17.01 -10.18
CA ILE A 336 9.24 18.20 -10.62
C ILE A 336 10.15 18.67 -9.49
N LEU A 337 11.41 18.95 -9.82
CA LEU A 337 12.45 19.33 -8.85
C LEU A 337 12.84 20.81 -8.97
N ASP A 338 11.87 21.70 -8.89
CA ASP A 338 12.09 23.16 -8.99
C ASP A 338 12.07 23.87 -7.62
N GLY A 339 11.99 23.11 -6.52
CA GLY A 339 11.85 23.61 -5.16
C GLY A 339 10.47 24.17 -4.83
N GLN A 340 9.53 24.17 -5.77
CA GLN A 340 8.15 24.65 -5.57
C GLN A 340 7.23 23.52 -5.14
N ARG A 341 6.07 23.90 -4.60
CA ARG A 341 5.02 22.94 -4.22
C ARG A 341 4.22 22.52 -5.44
N HIS A 342 4.12 21.21 -5.62
CA HIS A 342 3.36 20.55 -6.66
C HIS A 342 2.39 19.53 -6.06
N ILE A 343 1.31 19.22 -6.77
CA ILE A 343 0.35 18.21 -6.34
C ILE A 343 0.91 16.83 -6.67
N ASN A 344 1.00 15.94 -5.67
CA ASN A 344 1.40 14.55 -5.89
C ASN A 344 0.21 13.72 -6.37
N CYS A 345 0.35 13.08 -7.54
CA CYS A 345 -0.65 12.18 -8.11
C CYS A 345 -0.10 10.75 -8.25
N GLY A 346 0.57 10.25 -7.21
CA GLY A 346 0.95 8.84 -7.11
C GLY A 346 -0.27 7.92 -7.08
N GLN A 347 -0.49 7.11 -8.12
CA GLN A 347 -1.53 6.06 -8.09
C GLN A 347 -1.20 4.95 -7.09
N SER A 348 0.09 4.74 -6.82
CA SER A 348 0.60 3.88 -5.75
C SER A 348 0.22 4.35 -4.35
N SER A 349 0.17 5.67 -4.18
CA SER A 349 -0.32 6.32 -2.98
C SER A 349 -1.79 5.93 -2.71
N ALA A 350 -2.64 5.77 -3.73
CA ALA A 350 -4.05 5.42 -3.56
C ALA A 350 -4.29 4.01 -2.98
N LEU A 351 -3.46 3.04 -3.39
CA LEU A 351 -3.52 1.67 -2.88
C LEU A 351 -3.18 1.63 -1.39
N LEU A 352 -2.10 2.29 -0.99
CA LEU A 352 -1.66 2.40 0.41
C LEU A 352 -2.62 3.28 1.22
N SER A 353 -3.11 4.35 0.59
CA SER A 353 -4.38 5.03 0.81
C SER A 353 -5.42 4.25 1.59
N ILE A 354 -5.95 3.31 0.83
CA ILE A 354 -7.18 2.62 1.10
C ILE A 354 -6.88 1.31 1.84
N LEU A 355 -5.83 0.57 1.44
CA LEU A 355 -5.44 -0.69 2.08
C LEU A 355 -4.71 -0.50 3.41
N ALA A 356 -3.90 0.56 3.54
CA ALA A 356 -3.16 0.83 4.76
C ALA A 356 -3.83 1.92 5.61
N GLY A 357 -4.95 2.50 5.17
CA GLY A 357 -5.75 3.50 5.89
C GLY A 357 -4.96 4.73 6.33
N ARG A 358 -3.85 5.04 5.63
CA ARG A 358 -2.97 6.16 5.94
C ARG A 358 -3.39 7.34 5.08
N ARG A 359 -3.11 8.57 5.50
CA ARG A 359 -3.29 9.72 4.62
C ARG A 359 -2.25 9.71 3.49
N CYS A 360 -2.70 10.06 2.30
CA CYS A 360 -1.85 10.30 1.15
C CYS A 360 -1.20 11.67 1.22
N ALA A 361 0.06 11.78 0.82
CA ALA A 361 0.67 13.08 0.59
C ALA A 361 -0.01 13.72 -0.62
N GLY A 362 -0.72 14.84 -0.40
CA GLY A 362 -1.42 15.55 -1.47
C GLY A 362 -0.51 16.49 -2.26
N GLU A 363 0.55 16.96 -1.61
CA GLU A 363 1.49 17.93 -2.17
C GLU A 363 2.93 17.47 -1.88
N TYR A 364 3.87 17.87 -2.73
CA TYR A 364 5.29 17.66 -2.54
C TYR A 364 6.09 18.89 -2.97
N ALA A 365 7.30 19.05 -2.45
CA ALA A 365 8.32 19.94 -2.99
C ALA A 365 9.62 19.14 -3.19
N GLY A 366 10.21 19.25 -4.38
CA GLY A 366 11.43 18.51 -4.71
C GLY A 366 12.55 19.45 -5.12
N SER A 367 13.78 19.15 -4.71
CA SER A 367 14.97 19.87 -5.17
C SER A 367 16.13 18.91 -5.39
N LEU A 368 16.94 19.20 -6.41
CA LEU A 368 18.22 18.55 -6.64
C LEU A 368 19.30 19.36 -5.92
N SER A 369 20.22 18.69 -5.22
CA SER A 369 21.36 19.39 -4.64
C SER A 369 22.26 20.02 -5.70
N ASP A 370 22.94 21.11 -5.35
CA ASP A 370 23.84 21.85 -6.25
C ASP A 370 24.99 20.99 -6.80
N ASP A 371 25.40 19.97 -6.05
CA ASP A 371 26.42 19.00 -6.47
C ASP A 371 25.88 17.91 -7.42
N GLY A 372 24.57 17.88 -7.64
CA GLY A 372 23.87 16.88 -8.42
C GLY A 372 24.14 15.47 -7.91
N ARG A 373 24.21 15.26 -6.59
CA ARG A 373 24.44 13.95 -5.96
C ARG A 373 23.30 13.47 -5.06
N SER A 374 22.42 14.38 -4.65
CA SER A 374 21.33 14.07 -3.74
C SER A 374 20.03 14.70 -4.22
N LEU A 375 18.94 14.02 -3.91
CA LEU A 375 17.58 14.42 -4.20
C LEU A 375 16.85 14.65 -2.87
N HIS A 376 16.26 15.83 -2.70
CA HIS A 376 15.41 16.13 -1.56
C HIS A 376 13.95 16.15 -1.99
N LEU A 377 13.09 15.44 -1.25
CA LEU A 377 11.64 15.40 -1.49
C LEU A 377 10.92 15.61 -0.15
N ASP A 378 10.22 16.72 -0.05
CA ASP A 378 9.34 17.04 1.06
C ASP A 378 7.90 16.70 0.70
N TYR A 379 7.25 15.87 1.51
CA TYR A 379 5.85 15.48 1.33
C TYR A 379 4.97 16.18 2.36
N PHE A 380 3.90 16.82 1.90
CA PHE A 380 2.93 17.51 2.74
C PHE A 380 1.62 16.74 2.79
N TYR A 381 1.24 16.34 4.00
CA TYR A 381 -0.05 15.70 4.27
C TYR A 381 -1.07 16.77 4.64
N GLN A 382 -2.21 16.80 3.96
CA GLN A 382 -3.32 17.67 4.35
C GLN A 382 -3.95 17.15 5.65
N GLU A 383 -4.21 18.06 6.59
CA GLU A 383 -4.80 17.77 7.92
C GLU A 383 -6.28 17.43 7.90
#